data_AF-A0A1F7W690-F1
#
_entry.id   AF-A0A1F7W690-F1
#
_cell.length_a   1.000
_cell.length_b   1.000
_cell.length_c   1.000
_cell.angle_alpha   90.00
_cell.angle_beta   90.00
_cell.angle_gamma   90.00
#
_symmetry.space_group_name_H-M   'P 1'
#
loop_
_entity.id
_entity.type
_entity.pdbx_description
1 polymer ?
#
loop_
_entity_poly.entity_id
_entity_poly.type
_entity_poly.pdbx_seq_one_letter_code
_entity_poly.pdbx_strand_id
1 'polypeptide(L)'
;MDGFDQTMESPHASRKMMILIVGAVALAGVIILVAVLFARNRQQVGIDAQNLTRAESQLEQTLERCAMDSDPDACRASKVQSAARSVGAVSLCSHLSGEEADNCVWLVARDRENPDDCAPIRDEKNRIRCADDIRVKTAVSSGDAAQCEFIEETDRRERCVALLADPVTSTNCAERVSDSDFCSALTIIEQAKSARNPGLCLQIQNEDRRMGCIDQVGDADLDGDGIEAEREDAYGTSDESLDSDLDGLTDAEEVNVYGTDPADPDTDGDGFSDGSEVQNGYNPNGPGTL
;
A
#
# COMPACT_ATOMS: atom_id res chain seq x y z
N MET A 1 -80.59 -40.59 3.14
CA MET A 1 -80.22 -39.27 3.68
C MET A 1 -79.40 -39.52 4.93
N ASP A 2 -78.38 -38.68 5.11
CA ASP A 2 -77.51 -38.53 6.27
C ASP A 2 -76.21 -39.35 6.31
N GLY A 3 -75.10 -38.59 6.23
CA GLY A 3 -73.97 -38.82 7.13
C GLY A 3 -72.60 -39.14 6.53
N PHE A 4 -72.10 -38.38 5.55
CA PHE A 4 -70.64 -38.30 5.33
C PHE A 4 -70.08 -37.25 6.30
N ASP A 5 -69.53 -37.72 7.42
CA ASP A 5 -68.81 -36.90 8.40
C ASP A 5 -67.37 -36.67 7.92
N GLN A 6 -66.99 -35.40 7.82
CA GLN A 6 -65.66 -34.92 7.48
C GLN A 6 -64.90 -34.66 8.78
N THR A 7 -63.87 -35.46 9.09
CA THR A 7 -62.81 -35.00 9.98
C THR A 7 -61.66 -34.44 9.14
N MET A 8 -61.71 -33.12 8.94
CA MET A 8 -60.57 -32.31 8.50
C MET A 8 -59.45 -32.38 9.56
N GLU A 9 -58.35 -33.06 9.27
CA GLU A 9 -57.08 -32.84 9.97
C GLU A 9 -56.42 -31.55 9.44
N SER A 10 -56.16 -30.63 10.36
CA SER A 10 -55.66 -29.27 10.13
C SER A 10 -54.16 -29.24 9.73
N PRO A 11 -53.75 -28.50 8.68
CA PRO A 11 -52.35 -28.38 8.24
C PRO A 11 -51.53 -27.36 9.07
N HIS A 12 -52.03 -26.92 10.23
CA HIS A 12 -51.36 -25.87 11.02
C HIS A 12 -50.13 -26.34 11.81
N ALA A 13 -49.95 -27.65 12.05
CA ALA A 13 -48.80 -28.16 12.80
C ALA A 13 -47.48 -28.08 11.99
N SER A 14 -47.53 -28.31 10.67
CA SER A 14 -46.34 -28.43 9.82
C SER A 14 -45.67 -27.07 9.52
N ARG A 15 -46.44 -25.98 9.33
CA ARG A 15 -45.89 -24.63 9.11
C ARG A 15 -45.18 -24.08 10.35
N LYS A 16 -45.72 -24.29 11.56
CA LYS A 16 -45.08 -23.85 12.80
C LYS A 16 -43.78 -24.61 13.04
N MET A 17 -43.76 -25.90 12.76
CA MET A 17 -42.56 -26.74 12.88
C MET A 17 -41.48 -26.36 11.87
N MET A 18 -41.84 -26.09 10.61
CA MET A 18 -40.92 -25.58 9.58
C MET A 18 -40.30 -24.23 9.95
N ILE A 19 -41.08 -23.28 10.48
CA ILE A 19 -40.56 -21.97 10.91
C ILE A 19 -39.57 -22.12 12.08
N LEU A 20 -39.85 -23.00 13.04
CA LEU A 20 -38.95 -23.27 14.16
C LEU A 20 -37.64 -23.93 13.71
N ILE A 21 -37.69 -24.86 12.75
CA ILE A 21 -36.48 -25.52 12.23
C ILE A 21 -35.64 -24.54 11.41
N VAL A 22 -36.24 -23.75 10.52
CA VAL A 22 -35.52 -22.73 9.74
C VAL A 22 -34.91 -21.69 10.67
N GLY A 23 -35.65 -21.23 11.69
CA GLY A 23 -35.14 -20.32 12.70
C GLY A 23 -33.97 -20.90 13.51
N ALA A 24 -34.06 -22.18 13.91
CA ALA A 24 -32.99 -22.87 14.63
C ALA A 24 -31.73 -23.08 13.77
N VAL A 25 -31.90 -23.43 12.49
CA VAL A 25 -30.78 -23.59 11.55
C VAL A 25 -30.11 -22.23 11.26
N ALA A 26 -30.89 -21.17 11.07
CA ALA A 26 -30.36 -19.82 10.89
C ALA A 26 -29.59 -19.35 12.14
N LEU A 27 -30.15 -19.56 13.33
CA LEU A 27 -29.50 -19.23 14.60
C LEU A 27 -28.20 -20.04 14.79
N ALA A 28 -28.22 -21.34 14.52
CA ALA A 28 -27.02 -22.19 14.56
C ALA A 28 -25.96 -21.72 13.56
N GLY A 29 -26.36 -21.31 12.35
CA GLY A 29 -25.46 -20.74 11.35
C GLY A 29 -24.79 -19.44 11.82
N VAL A 30 -25.55 -18.53 12.44
CA VAL A 30 -25.00 -17.29 13.04
C VAL A 30 -24.05 -17.61 14.19
N ILE A 31 -24.40 -18.55 15.08
CA ILE A 31 -23.54 -18.98 16.19
C ILE A 31 -22.22 -19.55 15.67
N ILE A 32 -22.26 -20.41 14.65
CA ILE A 32 -21.07 -20.99 14.02
C ILE A 32 -20.22 -19.89 13.38
N LEU A 33 -20.82 -18.96 12.64
CA LEU A 33 -20.10 -17.84 12.03
C LEU A 33 -19.40 -16.98 13.09
N VAL A 34 -20.10 -16.60 14.16
CA VAL A 34 -19.51 -15.84 15.27
C VAL A 34 -18.37 -16.61 15.94
N ALA A 35 -18.53 -17.92 16.15
CA ALA A 35 -17.47 -18.76 16.71
C ALA A 35 -16.24 -18.84 15.80
N VAL A 36 -16.42 -18.94 14.47
CA VAL A 36 -15.34 -18.91 13.49
C VAL A 36 -14.63 -17.56 13.47
N LEU A 37 -15.37 -16.45 13.46
CA LEU A 37 -14.80 -15.09 13.52
C LEU A 37 -14.01 -14.89 14.81
N PHE A 38 -14.54 -15.34 15.94
CA PHE A 38 -13.87 -15.28 17.23
C PHE A 38 -12.59 -16.14 17.27
N ALA A 39 -12.62 -17.34 16.70
CA ALA A 39 -11.45 -18.20 16.58
C ALA A 39 -10.36 -17.58 15.70
N ARG A 40 -10.74 -17.01 14.54
CA ARG A 40 -9.82 -16.28 13.65
C ARG A 40 -9.21 -15.07 14.34
N ASN A 41 -10.01 -14.27 15.04
CA ASN A 41 -9.52 -13.12 15.78
C ASN A 41 -8.53 -13.55 16.88
N ARG A 42 -8.81 -14.62 17.62
CA ARG A 42 -7.87 -15.19 18.60
C ARG A 42 -6.57 -15.65 17.95
N GLN A 43 -6.66 -16.29 16.80
CA GLN A 43 -5.48 -16.75 16.06
C GLN A 43 -4.63 -15.56 15.59
N GLN A 44 -5.26 -14.51 15.05
CA GLN A 44 -4.58 -13.28 14.63
C GLN A 44 -3.86 -12.60 15.80
N VAL A 45 -4.56 -12.40 16.93
CA VAL A 45 -3.96 -11.83 18.16
C VAL A 45 -2.75 -12.66 18.64
N GLY A 46 -2.80 -13.99 18.48
CA GLY A 46 -1.68 -14.87 18.82
C GLY A 46 -0.47 -14.69 17.90
N ILE A 47 -0.69 -14.51 16.59
CA ILE A 47 0.36 -14.25 15.60
C ILE A 47 1.02 -12.89 15.85
N ASP A 48 0.22 -11.85 16.07
CA ASP A 48 0.72 -10.50 16.33
C ASP A 48 1.59 -10.45 17.60
N ALA A 49 1.17 -11.17 18.66
CA ALA A 49 1.96 -11.29 19.89
C ALA A 49 3.29 -12.03 19.67
N GLN A 50 3.29 -13.12 18.90
CA GLN A 50 4.52 -13.87 18.59
C GLN A 50 5.49 -13.05 17.71
N ASN A 51 4.96 -12.32 16.73
CA ASN A 51 5.75 -11.44 15.87
C ASN A 51 6.40 -10.32 16.69
N LEU A 52 5.65 -9.72 17.62
CA LEU A 52 6.18 -8.72 18.52
C LEU A 52 7.31 -9.26 19.40
N THR A 53 7.13 -10.41 20.05
CA THR A 53 8.20 -11.01 20.88
C THR A 53 9.44 -11.33 20.06
N ARG A 54 9.28 -11.80 18.83
CA ARG A 54 10.42 -12.06 17.93
C ARG A 54 11.15 -10.77 17.57
N ALA A 55 10.40 -9.72 17.26
CA ALA A 55 10.96 -8.42 16.93
C ALA A 55 11.68 -7.77 18.11
N GLU A 56 11.12 -7.88 19.33
CA GLU A 56 11.79 -7.44 20.57
C GLU A 56 13.15 -8.13 20.74
N SER A 57 13.18 -9.47 20.63
CA SER A 57 14.43 -10.23 20.77
C SER A 57 15.47 -9.89 19.70
N GLN A 58 15.04 -9.68 18.45
CA GLN A 58 15.93 -9.27 17.35
C GLN A 58 16.43 -7.83 17.51
N LEU A 59 15.57 -6.95 18.03
CA LEU A 59 15.90 -5.56 18.28
C LEU A 59 16.98 -5.47 19.36
N GLU A 60 16.85 -6.19 20.49
CA GLU A 60 17.86 -6.20 21.55
C GLU A 60 19.27 -6.54 21.02
N GLN A 61 19.40 -7.60 20.23
CA GLN A 61 20.68 -7.98 19.59
C GLN A 61 21.20 -6.91 18.62
N THR A 62 20.29 -6.19 17.97
CA THR A 62 20.65 -5.10 17.05
C THR A 62 21.10 -3.85 17.80
N LEU A 63 20.49 -3.57 18.96
CA LEU A 63 20.88 -2.45 19.81
C LEU A 63 22.26 -2.67 20.46
N GLU A 64 22.63 -3.90 20.79
CA GLU A 64 23.99 -4.23 21.22
C GLU A 64 25.03 -3.90 20.14
N ARG A 65 24.71 -4.11 18.86
CA ARG A 65 25.59 -3.72 17.74
C ARG A 65 25.68 -2.21 17.58
N CYS A 66 24.57 -1.49 17.77
CA CYS A 66 24.57 -0.02 17.72
C CYS A 66 25.47 0.60 18.80
N ALA A 67 25.68 -0.05 19.94
CA ALA A 67 26.59 0.45 20.97
C ALA A 67 28.06 0.55 20.52
N MET A 68 28.43 -0.15 19.44
CA MET A 68 29.76 -0.09 18.81
C MET A 68 29.82 0.82 17.59
N ASP A 69 28.71 1.48 17.22
CA ASP A 69 28.66 2.38 16.08
C ASP A 69 29.41 3.70 16.38
N SER A 70 29.83 4.37 15.31
CA SER A 70 30.33 5.75 15.35
C SER A 70 29.33 6.75 15.93
N ASP A 71 28.02 6.50 15.74
CA ASP A 71 26.93 7.26 16.37
C ASP A 71 25.88 6.30 16.95
N PRO A 72 26.04 5.89 18.22
CA PRO A 72 25.16 4.92 18.86
C PRO A 72 23.70 5.37 18.98
N ASP A 73 23.46 6.67 19.19
CA ASP A 73 22.12 7.21 19.40
C ASP A 73 21.37 7.29 18.07
N ALA A 74 22.02 7.75 17.00
CA ALA A 74 21.44 7.75 15.66
C ALA A 74 21.17 6.32 15.15
N CYS A 75 22.11 5.38 15.36
CA CYS A 75 21.92 3.97 15.03
C CYS A 75 20.70 3.41 15.77
N ARG A 76 20.62 3.63 17.08
CA ARG A 76 19.51 3.16 17.91
C ARG A 76 18.18 3.72 17.46
N ALA A 77 18.08 5.04 17.23
CA ALA A 77 16.87 5.68 16.72
C ALA A 77 16.39 5.04 15.41
N SER A 78 17.29 4.90 14.43
CA SER A 78 16.99 4.29 13.13
C SER A 78 16.50 2.84 13.27
N LYS A 79 17.19 2.01 14.05
CA LYS A 79 16.84 0.58 14.20
C LYS A 79 15.56 0.37 14.99
N VAL A 80 15.31 1.15 16.04
CA VAL A 80 14.04 1.08 16.79
C VAL A 80 12.88 1.51 15.89
N GLN A 81 12.99 2.62 15.17
CA GLN A 81 11.93 3.10 14.27
C GLN A 81 11.63 2.08 13.18
N SER A 82 12.66 1.53 12.53
CA SER A 82 12.48 0.51 11.49
C SER A 82 11.77 -0.74 12.02
N ALA A 83 12.20 -1.26 13.19
CA ALA A 83 11.56 -2.41 13.81
C ALA A 83 10.11 -2.12 14.21
N ALA A 84 9.87 -0.99 14.86
CA ALA A 84 8.54 -0.56 15.32
C ALA A 84 7.54 -0.44 14.16
N ARG A 85 7.96 0.16 13.04
CA ARG A 85 7.13 0.30 11.83
C ARG A 85 6.88 -1.03 11.15
N SER A 86 7.90 -1.89 11.02
CA SER A 86 7.78 -3.19 10.36
C SER A 86 6.76 -4.13 11.01
N VAL A 87 6.60 -4.05 12.33
CA VAL A 87 5.65 -4.86 13.11
C VAL A 87 4.36 -4.08 13.42
N GLY A 88 4.40 -2.75 13.26
CA GLY A 88 3.32 -1.87 13.67
C GLY A 88 3.15 -1.84 15.19
N ALA A 89 4.22 -1.76 15.97
CA ALA A 89 4.15 -1.81 17.43
C ALA A 89 4.75 -0.57 18.08
N VAL A 90 3.90 0.34 18.56
CA VAL A 90 4.31 1.56 19.27
C VAL A 90 5.05 1.29 20.58
N SER A 91 4.85 0.11 21.19
CA SER A 91 5.56 -0.30 22.40
C SER A 91 7.07 -0.34 22.19
N LEU A 92 7.54 -0.67 20.98
CA LEU A 92 8.97 -0.70 20.66
C LEU A 92 9.61 0.70 20.72
N CYS A 93 8.84 1.76 20.50
CA CYS A 93 9.33 3.14 20.60
C CYS A 93 9.76 3.52 22.04
N SER A 94 9.37 2.74 23.05
CA SER A 94 9.84 2.94 24.43
C SER A 94 11.34 2.69 24.62
N HIS A 95 12.01 2.07 23.65
CA HIS A 95 13.47 1.97 23.63
C HIS A 95 14.16 3.31 23.28
N LEU A 96 13.41 4.34 22.91
CA LEU A 96 13.89 5.71 22.71
C LEU A 96 13.40 6.60 23.85
N SER A 97 13.88 7.85 23.87
CA SER A 97 13.45 8.84 24.85
C SER A 97 13.23 10.19 24.18
N GLY A 98 12.54 11.10 24.87
CA GLY A 98 12.39 12.48 24.39
C GLY A 98 11.63 12.55 23.06
N GLU A 99 12.11 13.43 22.19
CA GLU A 99 11.49 13.73 20.89
C GLU A 99 11.61 12.55 19.92
N GLU A 100 12.68 11.76 20.00
CA GLU A 100 12.90 10.59 19.16
C GLU A 100 11.86 9.48 19.42
N ALA A 101 11.43 9.33 20.68
CA ALA A 101 10.36 8.41 21.05
C ALA A 101 9.00 8.89 20.50
N ASP A 102 8.68 10.18 20.68
CA ASP A 102 7.44 10.77 20.18
C ASP A 102 7.36 10.67 18.64
N ASN A 103 8.48 10.93 17.94
CA ASN A 103 8.58 10.78 16.48
C ASN A 103 8.39 9.31 16.04
N CYS A 104 8.99 8.35 16.73
CA CYS A 104 8.78 6.94 16.47
C CYS A 104 7.30 6.55 16.58
N VAL A 105 6.62 6.99 17.65
CA VAL A 105 5.19 6.73 17.86
C VAL A 105 4.36 7.34 16.74
N TRP A 106 4.65 8.59 16.34
CA TRP A 106 3.95 9.26 15.24
C TRP A 106 4.07 8.47 13.92
N LEU A 107 5.28 8.02 13.57
CA LEU A 107 5.50 7.24 12.35
C LEU A 107 4.70 5.93 12.35
N VAL A 108 4.72 5.19 13.44
CA VAL A 108 4.00 3.91 13.55
C VAL A 108 2.48 4.12 13.52
N ALA A 109 1.96 5.11 14.26
CA ALA A 109 0.54 5.42 14.29
C ALA A 109 0.02 5.85 12.90
N ARG A 110 0.82 6.63 12.17
CA ARG A 110 0.51 7.06 10.80
C ARG A 110 0.49 5.91 9.81
N ASP A 111 1.47 5.00 9.88
CA ASP A 111 1.55 3.85 8.99
C ASP A 111 0.41 2.84 9.26
N ARG A 112 -0.05 2.74 10.52
CA ARG A 112 -1.22 1.94 10.91
C ARG A 112 -2.55 2.64 10.71
N GLU A 113 -2.54 3.91 10.35
CA GLU A 113 -3.72 4.78 10.25
C GLU A 113 -4.63 4.72 11.48
N ASN A 114 -4.03 4.63 12.68
CA ASN A 114 -4.75 4.46 13.92
C ASN A 114 -4.44 5.62 14.89
N PRO A 115 -5.37 6.54 15.14
CA PRO A 115 -5.13 7.70 16.00
C PRO A 115 -4.92 7.32 17.48
N ASP A 116 -5.40 6.16 17.92
CA ASP A 116 -5.21 5.70 19.29
C ASP A 116 -3.75 5.32 19.58
N ASP A 117 -2.99 4.96 18.53
CA ASP A 117 -1.57 4.63 18.65
C ASP A 117 -0.71 5.86 19.02
N CYS A 118 -1.25 7.09 18.90
CA CYS A 118 -0.59 8.32 19.37
C CYS A 118 -0.59 8.47 20.90
N ALA A 119 -1.36 7.66 21.64
CA ALA A 119 -1.51 7.78 23.09
C ALA A 119 -0.19 7.86 23.90
N PRO A 120 0.89 7.15 23.53
CA PRO A 120 2.17 7.22 24.25
C PRO A 120 2.92 8.57 24.13
N ILE A 121 2.56 9.45 23.18
CA ILE A 121 3.22 10.75 23.01
C ILE A 121 3.03 11.60 24.27
N ARG A 122 4.15 12.07 24.82
CA ARG A 122 4.18 12.74 26.13
C ARG A 122 3.54 14.11 26.08
N ASP A 123 3.95 14.93 25.12
CA ASP A 123 3.41 16.27 24.95
C ASP A 123 1.97 16.20 24.44
N GLU A 124 1.05 16.80 25.18
CA GLU A 124 -0.39 16.74 24.89
C GLU A 124 -0.73 17.36 23.54
N LYS A 125 -0.07 18.46 23.19
CA LYS A 125 -0.31 19.15 21.92
C LYS A 125 0.18 18.30 20.75
N ASN A 126 1.36 17.69 20.87
CA ASN A 126 1.89 16.77 19.85
C ASN A 126 1.03 15.51 19.72
N ARG A 127 0.52 14.97 20.83
CA ARG A 127 -0.39 13.82 20.83
C ARG A 127 -1.70 14.12 20.08
N ILE A 128 -2.33 15.27 20.38
CA ILE A 128 -3.54 15.71 19.69
C ILE A 128 -3.24 15.89 18.20
N ARG A 129 -2.14 16.56 17.86
CA ARG A 129 -1.73 16.77 16.46
C ARG A 129 -1.50 15.46 15.70
N CYS A 130 -0.84 14.49 16.33
CA CYS A 130 -0.64 13.15 15.78
C CYS A 130 -1.98 12.50 15.42
N ALA A 131 -2.92 12.48 16.36
CA ALA A 131 -4.22 11.86 16.15
C ALA A 131 -5.07 12.61 15.11
N ASP A 132 -5.04 13.95 15.13
CA ASP A 132 -5.74 14.79 14.17
C ASP A 132 -5.18 14.66 12.75
N ASP A 133 -3.85 14.59 12.57
CA ASP A 133 -3.22 14.36 11.25
C ASP A 133 -3.68 13.03 10.64
N ILE A 134 -3.73 11.97 11.45
CA ILE A 134 -4.23 10.65 11.01
C ILE A 134 -5.70 10.75 10.61
N ARG A 135 -6.54 11.39 11.43
CA ARG A 135 -7.97 11.57 11.12
C ARG A 135 -8.19 12.35 9.82
N VAL A 136 -7.44 13.42 9.58
CA VAL A 136 -7.50 14.16 8.31
C VAL A 136 -7.14 13.24 7.14
N LYS A 137 -6.03 12.49 7.25
CA LYS A 137 -5.60 11.56 6.20
C LYS A 137 -6.68 10.53 5.89
N THR A 138 -7.19 9.83 6.91
CA THR A 138 -8.23 8.81 6.76
C THR A 138 -9.53 9.39 6.23
N ALA A 139 -9.95 10.57 6.72
CA ALA A 139 -11.15 11.25 6.22
C ALA A 139 -11.07 11.52 4.72
N VAL A 140 -9.94 12.09 4.27
CA VAL A 140 -9.71 12.45 2.86
C VAL A 140 -9.59 11.20 1.98
N SER A 141 -8.87 10.17 2.42
CA SER A 141 -8.72 8.93 1.63
C SER A 141 -10.02 8.13 1.52
N SER A 142 -10.87 8.15 2.56
CA SER A 142 -12.15 7.43 2.55
C SER A 142 -13.34 8.25 2.03
N GLY A 143 -13.18 9.58 1.92
CA GLY A 143 -14.28 10.50 1.65
C GLY A 143 -15.28 10.65 2.80
N ASP A 144 -14.96 10.18 4.01
CA ASP A 144 -15.87 10.17 5.16
C ASP A 144 -15.72 11.44 6.00
N ALA A 145 -16.62 12.41 5.79
CA ALA A 145 -16.62 13.67 6.52
C ALA A 145 -16.90 13.51 8.03
N ALA A 146 -17.49 12.39 8.47
CA ALA A 146 -17.70 12.15 9.90
C ALA A 146 -16.37 12.04 10.66
N GLN A 147 -15.29 11.58 10.00
CA GLN A 147 -13.95 11.52 10.58
C GLN A 147 -13.43 12.90 10.98
N CYS A 148 -13.81 13.96 10.25
CA CYS A 148 -13.42 15.33 10.57
C CYS A 148 -14.03 15.84 11.88
N GLU A 149 -15.15 15.28 12.34
CA GLU A 149 -15.83 15.72 13.57
C GLU A 149 -15.02 15.39 14.82
N PHE A 150 -14.22 14.32 14.76
CA PHE A 150 -13.34 13.84 15.84
C PHE A 150 -12.00 14.58 15.93
N ILE A 151 -11.74 15.52 15.02
CA ILE A 151 -10.54 16.35 15.05
C ILE A 151 -10.70 17.40 16.15
N GLU A 152 -9.74 17.47 17.06
CA GLU A 152 -9.81 18.36 18.22
C GLU A 152 -9.45 19.81 17.85
N GLU A 153 -8.35 20.03 17.12
CA GLU A 153 -7.96 21.38 16.68
C GLU A 153 -8.96 21.95 15.66
N THR A 154 -9.63 23.05 16.01
CA THR A 154 -10.67 23.69 15.17
C THR A 154 -10.17 24.00 13.76
N ASP A 155 -9.00 24.64 13.62
CA ASP A 155 -8.44 24.99 12.32
C ASP A 155 -8.18 23.76 11.45
N ARG A 156 -7.81 22.61 12.06
CA ARG A 156 -7.60 21.34 11.34
C ARG A 156 -8.91 20.74 10.89
N ARG A 157 -9.93 20.79 11.74
CA ARG A 157 -11.29 20.30 11.44
C ARG A 157 -11.91 21.08 10.28
N GLU A 158 -11.78 22.41 10.28
CA GLU A 158 -12.24 23.26 9.18
C GLU A 158 -11.51 22.91 7.87
N ARG A 159 -10.18 22.72 7.93
CA ARG A 159 -9.41 22.26 6.76
C ARG A 159 -9.83 20.88 6.26
N CYS A 160 -10.09 19.93 7.16
CA CYS A 160 -10.56 18.58 6.83
C CYS A 160 -11.87 18.63 6.05
N VAL A 161 -12.87 19.37 6.56
CA VAL A 161 -14.16 19.55 5.89
C VAL A 161 -13.99 20.25 4.54
N ALA A 162 -13.11 21.25 4.46
CA ALA A 162 -12.84 21.96 3.21
C ALA A 162 -12.18 21.06 2.15
N LEU A 163 -11.30 20.14 2.54
CA LEU A 163 -10.67 19.16 1.64
C LEU A 163 -11.69 18.16 1.07
N LEU A 164 -12.75 17.86 1.82
CA LEU A 164 -13.80 16.93 1.39
C LEU A 164 -14.92 17.59 0.58
N ALA A 165 -15.32 18.81 0.95
CA ALA A 165 -16.43 19.52 0.29
C ALA A 165 -16.06 20.01 -1.12
N ASP A 166 -14.79 20.36 -1.32
CA ASP A 166 -14.24 20.75 -2.60
C ASP A 166 -12.78 20.27 -2.61
N PRO A 167 -12.46 19.11 -3.20
CA PRO A 167 -11.08 18.63 -3.25
C PRO A 167 -10.23 19.53 -4.14
N VAL A 168 -8.96 19.71 -3.78
CA VAL A 168 -8.01 20.34 -4.70
C VAL A 168 -7.69 19.35 -5.81
N THR A 169 -8.10 19.70 -7.02
CA THR A 169 -7.89 18.95 -8.26
C THR A 169 -6.89 19.70 -9.12
N SER A 170 -6.31 19.03 -10.13
CA SER A 170 -5.49 19.73 -11.14
C SER A 170 -6.19 20.97 -11.72
N THR A 171 -7.52 20.93 -11.85
CA THR A 171 -8.32 21.98 -12.49
C THR A 171 -8.52 23.22 -11.61
N ASN A 172 -8.65 23.07 -10.28
CA ASN A 172 -8.94 24.18 -9.36
C ASN A 172 -7.74 24.56 -8.46
N CYS A 173 -6.60 23.86 -8.60
CA CYS A 173 -5.47 24.03 -7.69
C CYS A 173 -4.88 25.45 -7.70
N ALA A 174 -4.68 26.04 -8.88
CA ALA A 174 -4.06 27.37 -9.01
C ALA A 174 -4.88 28.50 -8.35
N GLU A 175 -6.20 28.33 -8.23
CA GLU A 175 -7.09 29.30 -7.59
C GLU A 175 -7.13 29.13 -6.06
N ARG A 176 -6.71 27.96 -5.56
CA ARG A 176 -6.90 27.55 -4.16
C ARG A 176 -5.62 27.38 -3.38
N VAL A 177 -4.52 27.08 -4.06
CA VAL A 177 -3.21 26.81 -3.48
C VAL A 177 -2.17 27.63 -4.24
N SER A 178 -1.39 28.41 -3.51
CA SER A 178 -0.32 29.25 -4.09
C SER A 178 0.98 28.48 -4.37
N ASP A 179 1.08 27.23 -3.92
CA ASP A 179 2.21 26.33 -4.17
C ASP A 179 2.11 25.77 -5.59
N SER A 180 2.89 26.34 -6.51
CA SER A 180 2.94 25.91 -7.91
C SER A 180 3.46 24.48 -8.06
N ASP A 181 4.37 24.05 -7.20
CA ASP A 181 4.97 22.71 -7.25
C ASP A 181 3.98 21.65 -6.78
N PHE A 182 3.01 22.04 -5.95
CA PHE A 182 1.90 21.16 -5.56
C PHE A 182 0.93 20.97 -6.72
N CYS A 183 0.55 22.05 -7.39
CA CYS A 183 -0.40 21.98 -8.50
C CYS A 183 0.16 21.28 -9.73
N SER A 184 1.46 21.46 -10.03
CA SER A 184 2.12 20.72 -11.10
C SER A 184 2.21 19.24 -10.78
N ALA A 185 2.58 18.88 -9.55
CA ALA A 185 2.62 17.49 -9.10
C ALA A 185 1.25 16.80 -9.19
N LEU A 186 0.16 17.47 -8.80
CA LEU A 186 -1.21 16.93 -8.95
C LEU A 186 -1.54 16.57 -10.40
N THR A 187 -1.17 17.44 -11.34
CA THR A 187 -1.40 17.21 -12.77
C THR A 187 -0.62 15.98 -13.26
N ILE A 188 0.65 15.86 -12.85
CA ILE A 188 1.50 14.72 -13.20
C ILE A 188 0.93 13.42 -12.61
N ILE A 189 0.50 13.44 -11.35
CA ILE A 189 -0.11 12.27 -10.68
C ILE A 189 -1.38 11.82 -11.42
N GLU A 190 -2.24 12.75 -11.84
CA GLU A 190 -3.45 12.41 -12.61
C GLU A 190 -3.10 11.79 -13.98
N GLN A 191 -2.09 12.33 -14.66
CA GLN A 191 -1.60 11.78 -15.94
C GLN A 191 -0.98 10.38 -15.75
N ALA A 192 -0.12 10.21 -14.75
CA ALA A 192 0.52 8.95 -14.38
C ALA A 192 -0.53 7.87 -14.09
N LYS A 193 -1.56 8.18 -13.29
CA LYS A 193 -2.68 7.27 -13.02
C LYS A 193 -3.50 6.94 -14.26
N SER A 194 -3.81 7.94 -15.08
CA SER A 194 -4.60 7.73 -16.30
C SER A 194 -3.84 6.91 -17.34
N ALA A 195 -2.53 7.06 -17.41
CA ALA A 195 -1.66 6.35 -18.34
C ALA A 195 -1.19 4.99 -17.78
N ARG A 196 -1.33 4.77 -16.46
CA ARG A 196 -0.67 3.67 -15.72
C ARG A 196 0.83 3.64 -15.98
N ASN A 197 1.46 4.81 -15.98
CA ASN A 197 2.88 4.97 -16.25
C ASN A 197 3.51 5.68 -15.03
N PRO A 198 4.20 4.93 -14.15
CA PRO A 198 4.87 5.52 -12.99
C PRO A 198 6.12 6.33 -13.38
N GLY A 199 6.73 6.10 -14.54
CA GLY A 199 7.82 6.93 -15.09
C GLY A 199 7.44 8.42 -15.22
N LEU A 200 6.16 8.74 -15.46
CA LEU A 200 5.68 10.13 -15.42
C LEU A 200 5.91 10.80 -14.05
N CYS A 201 5.90 10.05 -12.95
CA CYS A 201 6.16 10.57 -11.61
C CYS A 201 7.58 11.16 -11.47
N LEU A 202 8.56 10.72 -12.28
CA LEU A 202 9.94 11.25 -12.26
C LEU A 202 10.01 12.74 -12.60
N GLN A 203 8.98 13.28 -13.26
CA GLN A 203 8.85 14.71 -13.54
C GLN A 203 8.52 15.55 -12.30
N ILE A 204 8.12 14.92 -11.19
CA ILE A 204 7.81 15.60 -9.93
C ILE A 204 9.10 15.99 -9.20
N GLN A 205 9.32 17.28 -8.99
CA GLN A 205 10.54 17.78 -8.36
C GLN A 205 10.65 17.40 -6.88
N ASN A 206 9.55 17.53 -6.12
CA ASN A 206 9.55 17.19 -4.70
C ASN A 206 9.59 15.67 -4.50
N GLU A 207 10.62 15.19 -3.81
CA GLU A 207 10.90 13.76 -3.63
C GLU A 207 9.77 13.04 -2.87
N ASP A 208 9.23 13.63 -1.80
CA ASP A 208 8.13 13.04 -1.04
C ASP A 208 6.87 12.84 -1.91
N ARG A 209 6.53 13.84 -2.74
CA ARG A 209 5.40 13.76 -3.66
C ARG A 209 5.66 12.80 -4.82
N ARG A 210 6.90 12.70 -5.29
CA ARG A 210 7.32 11.73 -6.31
C ARG A 210 7.14 10.31 -5.79
N MET A 211 7.67 10.02 -4.60
CA MET A 211 7.51 8.71 -3.98
C MET A 211 6.04 8.37 -3.72
N GLY A 212 5.25 9.35 -3.27
CA GLY A 212 3.80 9.17 -3.14
C GLY A 212 3.07 8.97 -4.46
N CYS A 213 3.56 9.50 -5.58
CA CYS A 213 3.03 9.25 -6.92
C CYS A 213 3.32 7.81 -7.36
N ILE A 214 4.58 7.36 -7.21
CA ILE A 214 5.02 6.01 -7.56
C ILE A 214 4.21 4.96 -6.77
N ASP A 215 4.03 5.17 -5.46
CA ASP A 215 3.21 4.28 -4.61
C ASP A 215 1.74 4.20 -5.07
N GLN A 216 1.17 5.31 -5.55
CA GLN A 216 -0.23 5.38 -5.99
C GLN A 216 -0.48 4.84 -7.39
N VAL A 217 0.53 4.84 -8.25
CA VAL A 217 0.48 4.35 -9.65
C VAL A 217 1.08 2.95 -9.74
N GLY A 218 1.58 2.40 -8.62
CA GLY A 218 2.42 1.22 -8.52
C GLY A 218 1.81 -0.06 -9.09
N ASP A 219 2.08 -0.26 -10.37
CA ASP A 219 2.21 -1.53 -11.07
C ASP A 219 3.35 -1.36 -12.11
N ALA A 220 4.57 -1.18 -11.56
CA ALA A 220 5.85 -1.66 -12.07
C ALA A 220 6.16 -1.47 -13.57
N ASP A 221 6.48 -0.27 -14.08
CA ASP A 221 7.10 -0.05 -15.42
C ASP A 221 7.77 1.34 -15.36
N LEU A 222 8.96 1.39 -14.74
CA LEU A 222 9.56 2.66 -14.30
C LEU A 222 10.18 3.47 -15.44
N ASP A 223 10.74 2.79 -16.44
CA ASP A 223 11.31 3.40 -17.63
C ASP A 223 10.26 3.65 -18.73
N GLY A 224 9.11 2.97 -18.67
CA GLY A 224 7.98 3.17 -19.56
C GLY A 224 8.13 2.47 -20.90
N ASP A 225 8.92 1.41 -20.99
CA ASP A 225 9.14 0.65 -22.23
C ASP A 225 7.99 -0.32 -22.55
N GLY A 226 7.17 -0.65 -21.54
CA GLY A 226 6.01 -1.53 -21.64
C GLY A 226 6.24 -2.96 -21.14
N ILE A 227 7.38 -3.26 -20.52
CA ILE A 227 7.58 -4.44 -19.67
C ILE A 227 7.36 -4.03 -18.22
N GLU A 228 6.70 -4.91 -17.46
CA GLU A 228 6.50 -4.64 -16.05
C GLU A 228 7.74 -5.07 -15.22
N ALA A 229 8.12 -4.37 -14.15
CA ALA A 229 9.34 -4.67 -13.36
C ALA A 229 9.42 -6.13 -12.87
N GLU A 230 8.28 -6.75 -12.52
CA GLU A 230 8.25 -8.18 -12.17
C GLU A 230 8.64 -9.09 -13.35
N ARG A 231 8.32 -8.67 -14.57
CA ARG A 231 8.73 -9.36 -15.80
C ARG A 231 10.19 -9.05 -16.14
N GLU A 232 10.66 -7.85 -15.89
CA GLU A 232 12.07 -7.45 -16.09
C GLU A 232 13.01 -8.24 -15.20
N ASP A 233 12.66 -8.42 -13.92
CA ASP A 233 13.37 -9.33 -13.01
C ASP A 233 13.51 -10.76 -13.59
N ALA A 234 12.52 -11.19 -14.39
CA ALA A 234 12.53 -12.50 -15.06
C ALA A 234 13.41 -12.52 -16.32
N TYR A 235 13.59 -11.39 -17.00
CA TYR A 235 14.51 -11.22 -18.12
C TYR A 235 15.94 -10.88 -17.66
N GLY A 236 16.12 -10.48 -16.40
CA GLY A 236 17.41 -10.01 -15.91
C GLY A 236 17.72 -8.57 -16.34
N THR A 237 16.69 -7.83 -16.75
CA THR A 237 16.76 -6.43 -17.17
C THR A 237 16.48 -5.48 -16.00
N SER A 238 16.59 -4.17 -16.23
CA SER A 238 16.44 -3.14 -15.20
C SER A 238 15.24 -2.26 -15.49
N ASP A 239 14.29 -2.19 -14.57
CA ASP A 239 13.10 -1.33 -14.68
C ASP A 239 13.39 0.18 -14.76
N GLU A 240 14.62 0.58 -14.46
CA GLU A 240 15.09 1.95 -14.65
C GLU A 240 15.73 2.23 -16.04
N SER A 241 15.79 1.26 -16.96
CA SER A 241 16.56 1.33 -18.21
C SER A 241 15.85 0.73 -19.43
N LEU A 242 15.44 1.59 -20.36
CA LEU A 242 14.74 1.21 -21.60
C LEU A 242 15.47 0.17 -22.47
N ASP A 243 16.80 0.08 -22.36
CA ASP A 243 17.69 -0.76 -23.16
C ASP A 243 18.78 -1.25 -22.19
N SER A 244 18.64 -2.49 -21.72
CA SER A 244 19.42 -3.04 -20.62
C SER A 244 20.83 -3.49 -21.02
N ASP A 245 21.01 -3.94 -22.26
CA ASP A 245 22.29 -4.41 -22.78
C ASP A 245 23.02 -3.42 -23.70
N LEU A 246 22.34 -2.31 -24.04
CA LEU A 246 22.84 -1.15 -24.78
C LEU A 246 23.16 -1.45 -26.23
N ASP A 247 22.42 -2.34 -26.86
CA ASP A 247 22.62 -2.76 -28.24
C ASP A 247 21.84 -1.90 -29.27
N GLY A 248 20.89 -1.10 -28.79
CA GLY A 248 20.09 -0.16 -29.55
C GLY A 248 18.64 -0.58 -29.84
N LEU A 249 18.18 -1.72 -29.30
CA LEU A 249 16.77 -2.08 -29.17
C LEU A 249 16.29 -1.83 -27.73
N THR A 250 15.01 -1.52 -27.53
CA THR A 250 14.48 -1.50 -26.15
C THR A 250 14.15 -2.93 -25.69
N ASP A 251 14.19 -3.19 -24.38
CA ASP A 251 13.90 -4.51 -23.82
C ASP A 251 12.50 -5.01 -24.31
N ALA A 252 11.53 -4.10 -24.37
CA ALA A 252 10.21 -4.36 -24.94
C ALA A 252 10.21 -4.70 -26.45
N GLU A 253 11.06 -4.09 -27.27
CA GLU A 253 11.18 -4.41 -28.69
C GLU A 253 11.74 -5.81 -28.87
N GLU A 254 12.77 -6.14 -28.12
CA GLU A 254 13.38 -7.46 -28.11
C GLU A 254 12.40 -8.54 -27.68
N VAL A 255 11.74 -8.36 -26.54
CA VAL A 255 10.80 -9.36 -26.00
C VAL A 255 9.54 -9.49 -26.86
N ASN A 256 8.96 -8.38 -27.34
CA ASN A 256 7.64 -8.40 -27.97
C ASN A 256 7.68 -8.47 -29.51
N VAL A 257 8.78 -8.08 -30.15
CA VAL A 257 8.89 -7.98 -31.61
C VAL A 257 9.88 -8.98 -32.17
N TYR A 258 11.13 -8.98 -31.69
CA TYR A 258 12.21 -9.75 -32.31
C TYR A 258 12.42 -11.13 -31.69
N GLY A 259 12.02 -11.30 -30.44
CA GLY A 259 12.22 -12.52 -29.67
C GLY A 259 13.68 -12.77 -29.29
N THR A 260 14.46 -11.71 -29.08
CA THR A 260 15.86 -11.74 -28.60
C THR A 260 15.91 -11.71 -27.06
N ASP A 261 17.08 -11.97 -26.48
CA ASP A 261 17.31 -11.90 -25.04
C ASP A 261 17.73 -10.47 -24.65
N PRO A 262 16.87 -9.69 -23.96
CA PRO A 262 17.12 -8.26 -23.72
C PRO A 262 18.25 -7.94 -22.73
N ALA A 263 18.93 -8.97 -22.23
CA ALA A 263 20.11 -8.83 -21.39
C ALA A 263 21.40 -9.30 -22.10
N ASP A 264 21.32 -9.69 -23.38
CA ASP A 264 22.44 -10.19 -24.18
C ASP A 264 22.50 -9.49 -25.55
N PRO A 265 23.50 -8.61 -25.79
CA PRO A 265 23.50 -7.76 -26.97
C PRO A 265 23.82 -8.49 -28.28
N ASP A 266 23.86 -9.83 -28.30
CA ASP A 266 24.14 -10.72 -29.45
C ASP A 266 23.51 -12.09 -29.14
N THR A 267 22.18 -12.19 -29.26
CA THR A 267 21.39 -13.36 -28.81
C THR A 267 21.81 -14.67 -29.47
N ASP A 268 22.18 -14.64 -30.76
CA ASP A 268 22.55 -15.85 -31.49
C ASP A 268 24.05 -16.19 -31.43
N GLY A 269 24.86 -15.26 -30.93
CA GLY A 269 26.28 -15.40 -30.66
C GLY A 269 27.14 -15.46 -31.92
N ASP A 270 26.70 -14.84 -33.03
CA ASP A 270 27.42 -14.83 -34.31
C ASP A 270 28.44 -13.69 -34.44
N GLY A 271 28.40 -12.72 -33.51
CA GLY A 271 29.31 -11.59 -33.40
C GLY A 271 28.78 -10.26 -33.93
N PHE A 272 27.49 -10.19 -34.30
CA PHE A 272 26.77 -8.94 -34.59
C PHE A 272 25.71 -8.70 -33.52
N SER A 273 25.48 -7.43 -33.14
CA SER A 273 24.44 -7.16 -32.14
C SER A 273 23.04 -7.23 -32.72
N ASP A 274 22.06 -7.62 -31.91
CA ASP A 274 20.68 -7.80 -32.34
C ASP A 274 20.12 -6.51 -32.98
N GLY A 275 20.35 -5.35 -32.35
CA GLY A 275 20.02 -4.04 -32.88
C GLY A 275 20.74 -3.67 -34.18
N SER A 276 21.99 -4.10 -34.36
CA SER A 276 22.72 -3.91 -35.62
C SER A 276 22.13 -4.79 -36.73
N GLU A 277 21.79 -6.03 -36.42
CA GLU A 277 21.16 -6.94 -37.38
C GLU A 277 19.79 -6.44 -37.82
N VAL A 278 18.94 -6.06 -36.87
CA VAL A 278 17.63 -5.45 -37.13
C VAL A 278 17.74 -4.22 -38.01
N GLN A 279 18.66 -3.30 -37.69
CA GLN A 279 18.88 -2.10 -38.49
C GLN A 279 19.32 -2.40 -39.94
N ASN A 280 20.01 -3.53 -40.16
CA ASN A 280 20.49 -3.94 -41.47
C ASN A 280 19.61 -4.99 -42.17
N GLY A 281 18.50 -5.41 -41.55
CA GLY A 281 17.54 -6.38 -42.10
C GLY A 281 17.99 -7.84 -41.99
N TYR A 282 18.88 -8.16 -41.05
CA TYR A 282 19.30 -9.52 -40.71
C TYR A 282 18.49 -10.06 -39.53
N ASN A 283 18.39 -11.38 -39.44
CA ASN A 283 17.61 -12.03 -38.38
C ASN A 283 18.45 -12.15 -37.09
N PRO A 284 18.09 -11.49 -35.99
CA PRO A 284 18.89 -11.49 -34.75
C PRO A 284 18.86 -12.82 -33.97
N ASN A 285 18.05 -13.78 -34.41
CA ASN A 285 17.93 -15.10 -33.78
C ASN A 285 18.61 -16.22 -34.57
N GLY A 286 19.47 -15.89 -35.52
CA GLY A 286 20.12 -16.88 -36.37
C GLY A 286 20.27 -16.47 -37.83
N PRO A 287 20.85 -17.36 -38.65
CA PRO A 287 21.14 -17.05 -40.04
C PRO A 287 19.89 -16.69 -40.86
N GLY A 288 19.91 -15.55 -41.55
CA GLY A 288 18.85 -15.15 -42.47
C GLY A 288 18.68 -13.64 -42.57
N THR A 289 17.61 -13.23 -43.24
CA THR A 289 17.11 -11.84 -43.25
C THR A 289 15.77 -11.79 -42.53
N LEU A 290 15.44 -10.64 -41.94
CA LEU A 290 14.12 -10.33 -41.36
C LEU A 290 12.97 -10.42 -42.38
#